data_AF-A0A7S3EJ85-F1
#
_entry.id   AF-A0A7S3EJ85-F1
#
_cell.length_a   1.000
_cell.length_b   1.000
_cell.length_c   1.000
_cell.angle_alpha   90.00
_cell.angle_beta   90.00
_cell.angle_gamma   90.00
#
_symmetry.space_group_name_H-M   'P 1'
#
loop_
_entity.id
_entity.type
_entity.pdbx_description
1 polymer ?
#
loop_
_entity_poly.entity_id
_entity_poly.type
_entity_poly.pdbx_seq_one_letter_code
_entity_poly.pdbx_strand_id
1 'polypeptide(L)'
;MAMLRASYDSVLCADTLEIRNSRIAVGCYELEKQDGSSGTGGIGPERRKGCVWILDKQDLKPLSVWNHESSGVLDLRWSGKAEDMLILACADGSVRVLRHSESTLEVKHTLHLESSLTLSVDVNEEAADVVLSFSTGSVRALDLNMLKPKWQAEDAHGYEAWVGTCD
;
A
#
# COMPACT_ATOMS: atom_id res chain seq x y z
N MET A 1 15.88 -10.75 -6.24
CA MET A 1 14.91 -11.34 -7.20
C MET A 1 13.54 -10.88 -6.73
N ALA A 2 12.94 -9.87 -7.39
CA ALA A 2 11.62 -9.39 -7.01
C ALA A 2 10.60 -10.49 -7.36
N MET A 3 9.91 -11.00 -6.34
CA MET A 3 8.87 -12.00 -6.52
C MET A 3 7.67 -11.30 -7.14
N LEU A 4 7.32 -11.66 -8.38
CA LEU A 4 6.08 -11.20 -9.00
C LEU A 4 4.90 -11.75 -8.19
N ARG A 5 4.19 -10.89 -7.43
CA ARG A 5 3.12 -11.32 -6.52
C ARG A 5 1.75 -11.43 -7.20
N ALA A 6 1.48 -10.62 -8.22
CA ALA A 6 0.40 -10.85 -9.18
C ALA A 6 0.64 -10.02 -10.46
N SER A 7 0.06 -10.46 -11.59
CA SER A 7 0.02 -9.68 -12.82
C SER A 7 -1.38 -9.57 -13.39
N TYR A 8 -1.75 -8.38 -13.86
CA TYR A 8 -2.97 -8.14 -14.64
C TYR A 8 -2.58 -7.73 -16.06
N ASP A 9 -2.86 -8.61 -17.02
CA ASP A 9 -2.30 -8.57 -18.38
C ASP A 9 -0.75 -8.54 -18.38
N SER A 10 -0.12 -8.23 -19.50
CA SER A 10 1.32 -8.17 -19.72
C SER A 10 2.03 -6.98 -19.06
N VAL A 11 1.32 -6.14 -18.30
CA VAL A 11 1.79 -4.79 -17.92
C VAL A 11 1.82 -4.53 -16.42
N LEU A 12 0.94 -5.12 -15.62
CA LEU A 12 0.86 -4.81 -14.18
C LEU A 12 1.61 -5.84 -13.34
N CYS A 13 2.49 -5.37 -12.46
CA CYS A 13 3.04 -6.13 -11.35
C CYS A 13 2.44 -5.56 -10.06
N ALA A 14 1.68 -6.35 -9.32
CA ALA A 14 1.11 -5.93 -8.05
C ALA A 14 2.02 -6.32 -6.88
N ASP A 15 2.16 -5.42 -5.91
CA ASP A 15 2.84 -5.68 -4.64
C ASP A 15 1.87 -6.19 -3.58
N THR A 16 0.62 -5.72 -3.67
CA THR A 16 -0.45 -5.98 -2.73
C THR A 16 -1.77 -6.12 -3.47
N LEU A 17 -2.65 -6.97 -2.95
CA LEU A 17 -4.00 -7.16 -3.45
C LEU A 17 -4.93 -7.40 -2.28
N GLU A 18 -6.18 -7.00 -2.43
CA GLU A 18 -7.20 -7.27 -1.44
C GLU A 18 -8.56 -7.42 -2.10
N ILE A 19 -9.32 -8.40 -1.62
CA ILE A 19 -10.63 -8.73 -2.16
C ILE A 19 -11.66 -8.37 -1.10
N ARG A 20 -12.67 -7.59 -1.51
CA ARG A 20 -13.83 -7.30 -0.68
C ARG A 20 -15.09 -7.35 -1.53
N ASN A 21 -16.03 -8.19 -1.12
CA ASN A 21 -17.30 -8.41 -1.83
C ASN A 21 -17.08 -8.72 -3.32
N SER A 22 -17.60 -7.90 -4.23
CA SER A 22 -17.47 -8.06 -5.69
C SER A 22 -16.31 -7.26 -6.29
N ARG A 23 -15.38 -6.75 -5.48
CA ARG A 23 -14.26 -5.92 -5.94
C ARG A 23 -12.91 -6.48 -5.53
N ILE A 24 -11.92 -6.18 -6.36
CA ILE A 24 -10.50 -6.46 -6.08
C ILE A 24 -9.75 -5.13 -6.15
N ALA A 25 -9.08 -4.74 -5.07
CA ALA A 25 -8.13 -3.64 -5.06
C ALA A 25 -6.73 -4.20 -5.29
N VAL A 26 -5.99 -3.57 -6.20
CA VAL A 26 -4.63 -3.99 -6.58
C VAL A 26 -3.72 -2.79 -6.46
N GLY A 27 -2.72 -2.88 -5.58
CA GLY A 27 -1.69 -1.88 -5.41
C GLY A 27 -0.46 -2.27 -6.20
N CYS A 28 0.04 -1.35 -7.00
CA CYS A 28 1.20 -1.56 -7.85
C CYS A 28 2.06 -0.31 -7.94
N TYR A 29 3.22 -0.44 -8.59
CA TYR A 29 4.03 0.69 -8.98
C TYR A 29 4.61 0.49 -10.37
N GLU A 30 4.78 1.59 -11.10
CA GLU A 30 5.55 1.64 -12.33
C GLU A 30 6.95 2.19 -12.03
N LEU A 31 7.97 1.59 -12.63
CA LEU A 31 9.34 2.09 -12.60
C LEU A 31 9.56 3.02 -13.79
N GLU A 32 9.97 4.26 -13.54
CA GLU A 32 10.51 5.11 -14.62
C GLU A 32 11.74 4.41 -15.23
N LYS A 33 11.70 4.10 -16.52
CA LYS A 33 12.88 3.60 -17.24
C LYS A 33 13.94 4.69 -17.21
N GLN A 34 15.08 4.43 -16.57
CA GLN A 34 16.26 5.26 -16.77
C GLN A 34 16.75 5.09 -18.21
N ASP A 35 16.84 6.19 -18.95
CA ASP A 35 17.54 6.24 -20.23
C ASP A 35 19.03 5.98 -19.99
N GLY A 36 19.43 4.70 -20.02
CA GLY A 36 20.75 4.17 -20.41
C GLY A 36 22.03 4.71 -19.78
N SER A 37 21.97 5.59 -18.78
CA SER A 37 23.15 6.23 -18.21
C SER A 37 23.69 5.37 -17.06
N SER A 38 24.60 4.48 -17.42
CA SER A 38 25.27 3.54 -16.53
C SER A 38 26.09 4.29 -15.47
N GLY A 39 25.58 4.34 -14.24
CA GLY A 39 26.32 4.77 -13.05
C GLY A 39 26.40 3.63 -12.06
N THR A 40 27.57 3.00 -11.95
CA THR A 40 27.90 2.07 -10.86
C THR A 40 27.98 2.86 -9.56
N GLY A 41 26.87 3.00 -8.83
CA GLY A 41 26.86 3.71 -7.56
C GLY A 41 25.46 3.92 -7.00
N GLY A 42 24.97 2.94 -6.23
CA GLY A 42 23.74 3.05 -5.45
C GLY A 42 22.47 2.93 -6.28
N ILE A 43 21.49 2.19 -5.75
CA ILE A 43 20.10 2.31 -6.17
C ILE A 43 19.69 3.74 -5.80
N GLY A 44 19.85 4.69 -6.72
CA GLY A 44 19.19 5.99 -6.59
C GLY A 44 17.68 5.76 -6.45
N PRO A 45 16.91 6.70 -5.87
CA PRO A 45 15.48 6.51 -5.70
C PRO A 45 14.83 6.44 -7.09
N GLU A 46 14.74 5.24 -7.67
CA GLU A 46 13.92 4.95 -8.83
C GLU A 46 12.54 5.49 -8.51
N ARG A 47 12.07 6.44 -9.32
CA ARG A 47 10.75 7.02 -9.12
C ARG A 47 9.72 5.93 -9.38
N ARG A 48 9.16 5.43 -8.29
CA ARG A 48 8.04 4.49 -8.29
C ARG A 48 6.77 5.30 -8.42
N LYS A 49 6.10 5.20 -9.57
CA LYS A 49 4.77 5.78 -9.73
C LYS A 49 3.75 4.80 -9.17
N GLY A 50 3.21 5.09 -7.99
CA GLY A 50 2.20 4.24 -7.38
C GLY A 50 0.92 4.24 -8.19
N CYS A 51 0.24 3.12 -8.19
CA CYS A 51 -1.03 2.97 -8.84
C CYS A 51 -1.93 2.02 -8.03
N VAL A 52 -3.22 2.31 -8.02
CA VAL A 52 -4.26 1.45 -7.43
C VAL A 52 -5.33 1.21 -8.48
N TRP A 53 -5.61 -0.06 -8.76
CA TRP A 53 -6.71 -0.48 -9.61
C TRP A 53 -7.83 -1.07 -8.76
N ILE A 54 -9.07 -0.69 -9.05
CA ILE A 54 -10.25 -1.41 -8.59
C ILE A 54 -10.79 -2.19 -9.76
N LEU A 55 -10.90 -3.51 -9.61
CA LEU A 55 -11.42 -4.42 -10.61
C LEU A 55 -12.74 -5.02 -10.14
N ASP A 56 -13.64 -5.30 -11.06
CA ASP A 56 -14.79 -6.18 -10.79
C ASP A 56 -14.30 -7.61 -10.62
N LYS A 57 -14.77 -8.30 -9.57
CA LYS A 57 -14.30 -9.66 -9.26
C LYS A 57 -14.79 -10.72 -10.25
N GLN A 58 -15.93 -10.50 -10.92
CA GLN A 58 -16.53 -11.48 -11.81
C GLN A 58 -15.82 -11.52 -13.16
N ASP A 59 -15.52 -10.35 -13.73
CA ASP A 59 -14.94 -10.25 -15.07
C ASP A 59 -13.57 -9.56 -15.13
N LEU A 60 -13.03 -9.18 -13.97
CA LEU A 60 -11.73 -8.52 -13.79
C LEU A 60 -11.62 -7.18 -14.51
N LYS A 61 -12.73 -6.58 -14.98
CA LYS A 61 -12.68 -5.30 -15.66
C LYS A 61 -12.29 -4.18 -14.69
N PRO A 62 -11.42 -3.24 -15.13
CA PRO A 62 -11.17 -2.03 -14.39
C PRO A 62 -12.45 -1.21 -14.18
N LEU A 63 -12.76 -0.95 -12.91
CA LEU A 63 -13.82 -0.04 -12.47
C LEU A 63 -13.26 1.37 -12.28
N SER A 64 -12.08 1.48 -11.68
CA SER A 64 -11.41 2.76 -11.44
C SER A 64 -9.90 2.56 -11.27
N VAL A 65 -9.15 3.65 -11.49
CA VAL A 65 -7.70 3.68 -11.33
C VAL A 65 -7.28 4.97 -10.65
N TRP A 66 -6.30 4.86 -9.75
CA TRP A 66 -5.62 6.00 -9.14
C TRP A 66 -4.13 5.90 -9.41
N ASN A 67 -3.47 7.03 -9.67
CA ASN A 67 -2.04 7.11 -9.94
C ASN A 67 -1.38 8.16 -9.05
N HIS A 68 -0.12 7.93 -8.73
CA HIS A 68 0.70 8.84 -7.96
C HIS A 68 2.13 8.89 -8.46
N GLU A 69 2.61 10.09 -8.81
CA GLU A 69 3.85 10.28 -9.56
C GLU A 69 5.14 9.95 -8.80
N SER A 70 5.11 9.87 -7.46
CA SER A 70 6.34 9.87 -6.68
C SER A 70 6.39 8.86 -5.54
N SER A 71 5.44 7.93 -5.47
CA SER A 71 5.41 6.95 -4.38
C SER A 71 4.66 5.69 -4.78
N GLY A 72 5.33 4.54 -4.70
CA GLY A 72 4.73 3.22 -4.91
C GLY A 72 3.79 2.83 -3.76
N VAL A 73 2.77 2.02 -4.07
CA VAL A 73 1.88 1.43 -3.07
C VAL A 73 2.45 0.09 -2.63
N LEU A 74 2.80 -0.02 -1.35
CA LEU A 74 3.45 -1.21 -0.78
C LEU A 74 2.42 -2.17 -0.17
N ASP A 75 1.37 -1.62 0.44
CA ASP A 75 0.25 -2.41 0.97
C ASP A 75 -1.06 -1.62 0.93
N LEU A 76 -2.19 -2.32 0.96
CA LEU A 76 -3.51 -1.70 1.01
C LEU A 76 -4.51 -2.53 1.81
N ARG A 77 -5.46 -1.82 2.45
CA ARG A 77 -6.60 -2.40 3.16
C ARG A 77 -7.89 -1.63 2.92
N TRP A 78 -8.99 -2.33 2.66
CA TRP A 78 -10.33 -1.80 2.67
C TRP A 78 -10.71 -1.48 4.11
N SER A 79 -11.44 -0.40 4.31
CA SER A 79 -11.93 0.02 5.62
C SER A 79 -13.40 0.41 5.59
N GLY A 80 -14.09 0.08 6.68
CA GLY A 80 -15.48 0.42 6.91
C GLY A 80 -16.46 -0.60 6.34
N LYS A 81 -17.62 -0.76 6.98
CA LYS A 81 -18.66 -1.71 6.56
C LYS A 81 -19.27 -1.39 5.18
N ALA A 82 -19.22 -0.13 4.76
CA ALA A 82 -19.59 0.31 3.42
C ALA A 82 -18.31 0.44 2.57
N GLU A 83 -18.30 -0.18 1.39
CA GLU A 83 -17.15 -0.46 0.49
C GLU A 83 -16.42 0.75 -0.12
N ASP A 84 -16.25 1.82 0.63
CA ASP A 84 -15.94 3.12 0.04
C ASP A 84 -14.54 3.59 0.37
N MET A 85 -13.80 2.98 1.30
CA MET A 85 -12.49 3.51 1.73
C MET A 85 -11.38 2.47 1.60
N LEU A 86 -10.27 2.89 1.00
CA LEU A 86 -9.02 2.16 0.90
C LEU A 86 -7.92 2.92 1.63
N ILE A 87 -7.18 2.22 2.47
CA ILE A 87 -6.03 2.74 3.18
C ILE A 87 -4.78 2.17 2.53
N LEU A 88 -3.85 3.04 2.18
CA LEU A 88 -2.63 2.69 1.47
C LEU A 88 -1.42 2.95 2.36
N ALA A 89 -0.50 1.99 2.38
CA ALA A 89 0.86 2.16 2.87
C ALA A 89 1.77 2.48 1.68
N CYS A 90 2.46 3.62 1.73
CA CYS A 90 3.21 4.14 0.58
C CYS A 90 4.73 4.21 0.84
N ALA A 91 5.50 4.09 -0.24
CA ALA A 91 6.97 4.09 -0.22
C ALA A 91 7.60 5.45 0.11
N ASP A 92 6.83 6.53 0.17
CA ASP A 92 7.26 7.86 0.62
C ASP A 92 7.02 8.08 2.14
N GLY A 93 6.62 7.03 2.86
CA GLY A 93 6.25 7.12 4.28
C GLY A 93 4.87 7.69 4.53
N SER A 94 4.11 7.94 3.47
CA SER A 94 2.74 8.38 3.60
C SER A 94 1.78 7.22 3.87
N VAL A 95 0.69 7.56 4.52
CA VAL A 95 -0.53 6.77 4.60
C VAL A 95 -1.63 7.56 3.92
N ARG A 96 -2.31 6.94 2.97
CA ARG A 96 -3.34 7.61 2.17
C ARG A 96 -4.66 6.90 2.34
N VAL A 97 -5.73 7.68 2.46
CA VAL A 97 -7.09 7.16 2.45
C VAL A 97 -7.74 7.59 1.15
N LEU A 98 -8.04 6.63 0.29
CA LEU A 98 -8.80 6.83 -0.94
C LEU A 98 -10.26 6.50 -0.70
N ARG A 99 -11.16 7.32 -1.22
CA ARG A 99 -12.57 6.99 -1.34
C ARG A 99 -12.86 6.44 -2.73
N HIS A 100 -13.41 5.24 -2.82
CA HIS A 100 -13.98 4.71 -4.05
C HIS A 100 -15.44 5.14 -4.20
N SER A 101 -15.80 5.68 -5.36
CA SER A 101 -17.19 5.97 -5.75
C SER A 101 -17.41 5.61 -7.20
N GLU A 102 -18.23 4.59 -7.48
CA GLU A 102 -18.63 4.03 -8.79
C GLU A 102 -17.51 3.85 -9.84
N SER A 103 -16.87 4.93 -10.27
CA SER A 103 -15.82 5.00 -11.30
C SER A 103 -14.56 5.79 -10.90
N THR A 104 -14.49 6.32 -9.68
CA THR A 104 -13.39 7.20 -9.25
C THR A 104 -12.79 6.78 -7.91
N LEU A 105 -11.50 7.09 -7.76
CA LEU A 105 -10.75 7.00 -6.51
C LEU A 105 -10.27 8.40 -6.12
N GLU A 106 -10.78 8.93 -5.00
CA GLU A 106 -10.47 10.27 -4.53
C GLU A 106 -9.62 10.22 -3.25
N VAL A 107 -8.51 10.95 -3.19
CA VAL A 107 -7.73 11.07 -1.96
C VAL A 107 -8.51 11.90 -0.94
N LYS A 108 -8.87 11.31 0.19
CA LYS A 108 -9.49 12.00 1.33
C LYS A 108 -8.48 12.49 2.35
N HIS A 109 -7.47 11.67 2.62
CA HIS A 109 -6.43 12.00 3.58
C HIS A 109 -5.07 11.53 3.08
N THR A 110 -4.05 12.31 3.41
CA THR A 110 -2.64 11.94 3.30
C THR A 110 -1.97 12.31 4.61
N LEU A 111 -1.39 11.32 5.28
CA LEU A 111 -0.61 11.52 6.49
C LEU A 111 0.84 11.15 6.22
N HIS A 112 1.77 12.00 6.64
CA HIS A 112 3.19 11.67 6.66
C HIS A 112 3.58 11.46 8.11
N LEU A 113 3.76 10.19 8.50
CA LEU A 113 4.03 9.81 9.89
C LEU A 113 5.53 9.68 10.15
N GLU A 114 6.28 9.27 9.12
CA GLU A 114 7.73 9.13 9.13
C GLU A 114 8.32 9.55 7.78
N SER A 115 9.63 9.79 7.76
CA SER A 115 10.41 9.97 6.52
C SER A 115 10.89 8.64 5.92
N SER A 116 10.47 7.51 6.50
CA SER A 116 10.84 6.13 6.15
C SER A 116 9.68 5.45 5.39
N LEU A 117 9.85 4.23 4.88
CA LEU A 117 8.76 3.55 4.15
C LEU A 117 7.64 3.15 5.10
N THR A 118 6.37 3.36 4.72
CA THR A 118 5.24 2.67 5.35
C THR A 118 5.08 1.32 4.65
N LEU A 119 5.37 0.23 5.34
CA LEU A 119 5.52 -1.10 4.72
C LEU A 119 4.20 -1.85 4.61
N SER A 120 3.41 -1.86 5.67
CA SER A 120 2.14 -2.60 5.71
C SER A 120 1.06 -1.83 6.44
N VAL A 121 -0.19 -2.16 6.12
CA VAL A 121 -1.37 -1.64 6.81
C VAL A 121 -2.32 -2.77 7.15
N ASP A 122 -2.91 -2.71 8.33
CA ASP A 122 -4.01 -3.57 8.73
C ASP A 122 -5.14 -2.74 9.37
N VAL A 123 -6.38 -3.23 9.27
CA VAL A 123 -7.56 -2.50 9.73
C VAL A 123 -8.38 -3.36 10.68
N ASN A 124 -8.60 -2.85 11.89
CA ASN A 124 -9.59 -3.40 12.81
C ASN A 124 -10.86 -2.56 12.72
N GLU A 125 -11.85 -3.05 11.97
CA GLU A 125 -13.12 -2.35 11.78
C GLU A 125 -13.98 -2.25 13.05
N GLU A 126 -13.84 -3.19 13.97
CA GLU A 126 -14.62 -3.22 15.21
C GLU A 126 -14.14 -2.13 16.18
N ALA A 127 -12.83 -1.99 16.33
CA ALA A 127 -12.22 -0.97 17.15
C ALA A 127 -12.06 0.38 16.42
N ALA A 128 -12.35 0.41 15.12
CA ALA A 128 -12.07 1.51 14.22
C ALA A 128 -10.59 1.94 14.31
N ASP A 129 -9.68 0.97 14.15
CA ASP A 129 -8.23 1.18 14.22
C ASP A 129 -7.54 0.83 12.91
N VAL A 130 -6.47 1.56 12.62
CA VAL A 130 -5.52 1.27 11.55
C VAL A 130 -4.17 0.99 12.17
N VAL A 131 -3.58 -0.15 11.88
CA VAL A 131 -2.23 -0.51 12.34
C VAL A 131 -1.28 -0.42 11.15
N LEU A 132 -0.11 0.17 11.38
CA LEU A 132 0.87 0.48 10.37
C LEU A 132 2.23 -0.02 10.82
N SER A 133 3.00 -0.60 9.90
CA SER A 133 4.41 -0.91 10.11
C SER A 133 5.29 -0.04 9.22
N PHE A 134 6.48 0.29 9.71
CA PHE A 134 7.43 1.14 9.00
C PHE A 134 8.79 0.45 8.84
N SER A 135 9.58 0.88 7.86
CA SER A 135 10.91 0.31 7.61
C SER A 135 11.95 0.66 8.67
N THR A 136 11.60 1.51 9.63
CA THR A 136 12.38 1.81 10.84
C THR A 136 12.20 0.74 11.91
N GLY A 137 11.28 -0.21 11.70
CA GLY A 137 10.84 -1.15 12.72
C GLY A 137 9.81 -0.57 13.67
N SER A 138 9.31 0.65 13.46
CA SER A 138 8.22 1.17 14.29
C SER A 138 6.88 0.56 13.87
N VAL A 139 5.96 0.49 14.83
CA VAL A 139 4.54 0.15 14.60
C VAL A 139 3.69 1.23 15.22
N ARG A 140 2.64 1.67 14.52
CA ARG A 140 1.70 2.67 15.03
C ARG A 140 0.28 2.20 14.83
N ALA A 141 -0.58 2.47 15.81
CA ALA A 141 -2.02 2.39 15.62
C ALA A 141 -2.62 3.79 15.58
N LEU A 142 -3.54 4.01 14.65
CA LEU A 142 -4.30 5.23 14.50
C LEU A 142 -5.79 4.94 14.67
N ASP A 143 -6.54 5.91 15.15
CA ASP A 143 -7.99 5.93 15.01
C ASP A 143 -8.36 6.04 13.53
N LEU A 144 -9.18 5.13 13.01
CA LEU A 144 -9.56 5.07 11.59
C LEU A 144 -10.36 6.31 11.13
N ASN A 145 -11.18 6.88 12.01
CA ASN A 145 -12.07 7.99 11.64
C ASN A 145 -11.34 9.34 11.65
N MET A 146 -10.42 9.52 12.60
CA MET A 146 -9.68 10.77 12.76
C MET A 146 -8.25 10.71 12.22
N LEU A 147 -7.74 9.51 11.95
CA LEU A 147 -6.34 9.22 11.59
C LEU A 147 -5.35 9.79 12.61
N LYS A 148 -5.75 9.78 13.89
CA LYS A 148 -4.94 10.27 15.00
C LYS A 148 -4.20 9.12 15.67
N PRO A 149 -2.92 9.29 16.03
CA PRO A 149 -2.19 8.28 16.78
C PRO A 149 -2.91 7.88 18.07
N LYS A 150 -3.11 6.58 18.25
CA LYS A 150 -3.60 5.96 19.49
C LYS A 150 -2.46 5.42 20.32
N TRP A 151 -1.54 4.69 19.70
CA TRP A 151 -0.32 4.20 20.34
C TRP A 151 0.79 3.97 19.32
N GLN A 152 2.02 3.84 19.81
CA GLN A 152 3.20 3.51 19.01
C GLN A 152 4.14 2.59 19.79
N ALA A 153 4.87 1.74 19.07
CA ALA A 153 6.03 1.04 19.56
C ALA A 153 7.23 1.35 18.66
N GLU A 154 8.37 1.61 19.29
CA GLU A 154 9.66 1.77 18.64
C GLU A 154 10.42 0.44 18.78
N ASP A 155 11.14 0.02 17.74
CA ASP A 155 11.91 -1.24 17.70
C ASP A 155 11.07 -2.54 17.75
N ALA A 156 10.01 -2.60 16.94
CA ALA A 156 9.22 -3.83 16.74
C ALA A 156 10.04 -4.97 16.08
N HIS A 157 11.14 -4.65 15.41
CA HIS A 157 12.08 -5.65 14.87
C HIS A 157 12.60 -6.59 15.97
N GLY A 158 12.75 -6.11 17.20
CA GLY A 158 13.12 -6.94 18.35
C GLY A 158 12.12 -8.06 18.69
N TYR A 159 10.92 -8.04 18.12
CA TYR A 159 9.86 -9.03 18.33
C TYR A 159 9.59 -9.91 17.10
N GLU A 160 10.34 -9.73 16.01
CA GLU A 160 10.20 -10.58 14.82
C GLU A 160 10.65 -12.03 15.11
N ALA A 161 9.78 -12.98 14.80
CA ALA A 161 10.10 -14.40 14.85
C ALA A 161 10.26 -14.94 13.43
N TRP A 162 11.43 -15.49 13.13
CA TRP A 162 11.73 -16.12 11.85
C TRP A 162 11.56 -17.63 11.98
N VAL A 163 10.64 -18.21 11.20
CA VAL A 163 10.50 -19.66 11.12
C VAL A 163 11.29 -20.14 9.91
N GLY A 164 12.41 -20.79 10.15
CA GLY A 164 13.15 -21.53 9.14
C GLY A 164 12.70 -22.98 9.11
N THR A 165 12.39 -23.51 7.93
CA THR A 165 12.26 -24.95 7.73
C THR A 165 13.61 -25.49 7.29
N CYS A 166 14.11 -26.52 7.96
CA CYS A 166 15.26 -27.30 7.49
C CYS A 166 14.73 -28.57 6.81
N ASP A 167 15.26 -28.88 5.63
CA ASP A 167 15.02 -30.16 4.94
C ASP A 167 15.70 -31.34 5.66
#